data_AF-A0A1S3JGA9-F1
#
_entry.id   AF-A0A1S3JGA9-F1
#
_cell.length_a   1.000
_cell.length_b   1.000
_cell.length_c   1.000
_cell.angle_alpha   90.00
_cell.angle_beta   90.00
_cell.angle_gamma   90.00
#
_symmetry.space_group_name_H-M   'P 1'
#
loop_
_entity.id
_entity.type
_entity.pdbx_description
1 polymer ?
#
loop_
_entity_poly.entity_id
_entity_poly.type
_entity_poly.pdbx_seq_one_letter_code
_entity_poly.pdbx_strand_id
1 'polypeptide(L)'
;MTVHLFGGTWCPSICSFVLRHTAEVNQTGCDESVVETVRKNFYVDDCLKTLPDVETAVKFIPQLCELLESGGFKLTKWMSNKHEVLESIPVQERAKGVEVNLSQQALPTERALGVYWNVEEDVFCYKIALKEKPLTRRGILSMVSSIFDPLGFASPYILQAKKILQE
;
A
#
# COMPACT_ATOMS: atom_id res chain seq x y z
N MET A 1 29.13 2.25 -11.16
CA MET A 1 27.79 2.01 -10.58
C MET A 1 26.77 2.49 -11.60
N THR A 2 25.93 1.60 -12.13
CA THR A 2 24.92 1.92 -13.16
C THR A 2 23.50 1.93 -12.60
N VAL A 3 23.36 1.80 -11.28
CA VAL A 3 22.07 1.77 -10.57
C VAL A 3 22.05 2.79 -9.44
N HIS A 4 20.86 3.29 -9.12
CA HIS A 4 20.66 4.13 -7.93
C HIS A 4 20.95 3.34 -6.65
N LEU A 5 21.54 4.01 -5.66
CA LEU A 5 21.88 3.42 -4.37
C LEU A 5 20.63 3.27 -3.50
N PHE A 6 20.39 2.08 -2.98
CA PHE A 6 19.38 1.90 -1.94
C PHE A 6 19.78 2.69 -0.68
N GLY A 7 18.83 3.46 -0.13
CA GLY A 7 19.06 4.33 1.04
C GLY A 7 19.63 5.72 0.74
N GLY A 8 19.89 6.06 -0.53
CA GLY A 8 20.25 7.42 -0.93
C GLY A 8 19.06 8.36 -0.79
N THR A 9 19.22 9.50 -0.10
CA THR A 9 18.13 10.45 0.20
C THR A 9 17.47 11.04 -1.05
N TRP A 10 18.19 11.14 -2.16
CA TRP A 10 17.69 11.66 -3.44
C TRP A 10 17.01 10.59 -4.31
N CYS A 11 17.21 9.31 -4.02
CA CYS A 11 16.76 8.23 -4.89
C CYS A 11 15.23 8.16 -5.02
N PRO A 12 14.42 8.29 -3.95
CA PRO A 12 12.96 8.30 -4.08
C PRO A 12 12.46 9.42 -5.00
N SER A 13 13.04 10.62 -4.91
CA SER A 13 12.65 11.75 -5.74
C SER A 13 12.95 11.50 -7.22
N ILE A 14 14.11 10.93 -7.53
CA ILE A 14 14.48 10.58 -8.91
C ILE A 14 13.58 9.47 -9.44
N CYS A 15 13.35 8.41 -8.67
CA CYS A 15 12.47 7.31 -9.07
C CYS A 15 11.06 7.82 -9.38
N SER A 16 10.47 8.65 -8.51
CA SER A 16 9.16 9.27 -8.75
C SER A 16 9.14 10.17 -9.98
N PHE A 17 10.22 10.92 -10.24
CA PHE A 17 10.32 11.75 -11.44
C PHE A 17 10.34 10.88 -12.70
N VAL A 18 11.20 9.86 -12.76
CA VAL A 18 11.33 8.99 -13.94
C VAL A 18 10.03 8.23 -14.18
N LEU A 19 9.37 7.72 -13.13
CA LEU A 19 8.08 7.05 -13.23
C LEU A 19 7.02 7.95 -13.88
N ARG A 20 6.89 9.19 -13.42
CA ARG A 20 5.95 10.18 -13.98
C ARG A 20 6.32 10.57 -15.41
N HIS A 21 7.61 10.75 -15.68
CA HIS A 21 8.09 11.09 -17.02
C HIS A 21 7.81 9.97 -18.03
N THR A 22 7.97 8.70 -17.63
CA THR A 22 7.57 7.54 -18.44
C THR A 22 6.09 7.61 -18.82
N ALA A 23 5.21 7.94 -17.87
CA ALA A 23 3.79 8.09 -18.14
C ALA A 23 3.49 9.27 -19.10
N GLU A 24 4.21 10.39 -18.98
CA GLU A 24 4.04 11.55 -19.87
C GLU A 24 4.48 11.28 -21.30
N VAL A 25 5.61 10.59 -21.49
CA VAL A 25 6.15 10.30 -22.83
C VAL A 25 5.32 9.22 -23.54
N ASN A 26 4.79 8.25 -22.79
CA ASN A 26 4.04 7.12 -23.34
C ASN A 26 2.51 7.25 -23.19
N GLN A 27 1.99 8.45 -22.89
CA GLN A 27 0.54 8.66 -22.72
C GLN A 27 -0.26 8.49 -24.01
N THR A 28 0.36 8.60 -25.18
CA THR A 28 -0.34 8.53 -26.48
C THR A 28 -0.94 7.15 -26.70
N GLY A 29 -2.28 7.07 -26.75
CA GLY A 29 -3.01 5.81 -26.94
C GLY A 29 -3.32 5.05 -25.64
N CYS A 30 -2.88 5.56 -24.48
CA CYS A 30 -3.28 5.05 -23.18
C CYS A 30 -4.52 5.78 -22.66
N ASP A 31 -5.31 5.10 -21.84
CA ASP A 31 -6.44 5.72 -21.15
C ASP A 31 -5.94 6.76 -20.13
N GLU A 32 -6.57 7.95 -20.11
CA GLU A 32 -6.19 9.05 -19.22
C GLU A 32 -6.17 8.61 -17.74
N SER A 33 -7.07 7.69 -17.35
CA SER A 33 -7.14 7.16 -16.00
C SER A 33 -5.87 6.42 -15.55
N VAL A 34 -5.16 5.79 -16.49
CA VAL A 34 -3.93 5.03 -16.24
C VAL A 34 -2.78 6.01 -16.00
N VAL A 35 -2.65 7.01 -16.87
CA VAL A 35 -1.64 8.07 -16.76
C VAL A 35 -1.82 8.85 -15.46
N GLU A 36 -3.06 9.19 -15.12
CA GLU A 36 -3.39 9.90 -13.88
C GLU A 36 -3.06 9.06 -12.64
N THR A 37 -3.23 7.74 -12.70
CA THR A 37 -2.85 6.84 -11.61
C THR A 37 -1.34 6.90 -11.36
N VAL A 38 -0.51 6.91 -12.40
CA VAL A 38 0.95 7.09 -12.23
C VAL A 38 1.29 8.42 -11.57
N ARG A 39 0.55 9.49 -11.89
CA ARG A 39 0.79 10.84 -11.33
C ARG A 39 0.40 10.95 -9.87
N LYS A 40 -0.76 10.40 -9.48
CA LYS A 40 -1.41 10.70 -8.19
C LYS A 40 -1.50 9.55 -7.19
N ASN A 41 -1.37 8.30 -7.64
CA ASN A 41 -1.67 7.12 -6.82
C ASN A 41 -0.43 6.34 -6.38
N PHE A 42 0.78 6.81 -6.74
CA PHE A 42 2.04 6.25 -6.25
C PHE A 42 2.55 6.98 -5.01
N TYR A 43 2.88 6.22 -3.98
CA TYR A 43 3.70 6.64 -2.86
C TYR A 43 5.05 5.93 -2.95
N VAL A 44 6.06 6.63 -3.48
CA VAL A 44 7.37 6.06 -3.79
C VAL A 44 7.22 4.84 -4.72
N ASP A 45 7.37 3.62 -4.20
CA ASP A 45 7.28 2.35 -4.92
C ASP A 45 5.90 1.68 -4.83
N ASP A 46 5.04 2.12 -3.91
CA ASP A 46 3.71 1.54 -3.69
C ASP A 46 2.64 2.27 -4.52
N CYS A 47 1.89 1.54 -5.34
CA CYS A 47 0.71 2.04 -6.05
C CYS A 47 -0.58 1.65 -5.32
N LEU A 48 -1.41 2.63 -4.97
CA LEU A 48 -2.70 2.40 -4.33
C LEU A 48 -3.82 3.05 -5.14
N LYS A 49 -4.68 2.23 -5.73
CA LYS A 49 -5.75 2.69 -6.61
C LYS A 49 -7.08 2.01 -6.28
N THR A 50 -8.11 2.81 -6.07
CA THR A 50 -9.50 2.37 -5.98
C THR A 50 -10.17 2.53 -7.35
N LEU A 51 -10.95 1.52 -7.73
CA LEU A 51 -11.72 1.46 -8.96
C LEU A 51 -13.18 1.11 -8.64
N PRO A 52 -14.14 1.53 -9.49
CA PRO A 52 -15.57 1.40 -9.17
C PRO A 52 -16.08 -0.04 -9.21
N ASP A 53 -15.49 -0.90 -10.03
CA ASP A 53 -15.95 -2.27 -10.27
C ASP A 53 -14.81 -3.20 -10.73
N VAL A 54 -15.10 -4.50 -10.69
CA VAL A 54 -14.16 -5.58 -11.05
C VAL A 54 -13.79 -5.54 -12.53
N GLU A 55 -14.74 -5.29 -13.43
CA GLU A 55 -14.49 -5.32 -14.87
C GLU A 55 -13.54 -4.20 -15.30
N THR A 56 -13.73 -3.01 -14.73
CA THR A 56 -12.83 -1.87 -14.88
C THR A 56 -11.44 -2.22 -14.35
N ALA A 57 -11.34 -2.86 -13.18
CA ALA A 57 -10.05 -3.24 -12.60
C ALA A 57 -9.29 -4.27 -13.46
N VAL A 58 -9.98 -5.30 -13.95
CA VAL A 58 -9.39 -6.35 -14.79
C VAL A 58 -8.86 -5.78 -16.11
N LYS A 59 -9.53 -4.78 -16.69
CA LYS A 59 -9.04 -4.07 -17.90
C LYS A 59 -7.92 -3.09 -17.60
N PHE A 60 -7.99 -2.42 -16.46
CA PHE A 60 -7.07 -1.36 -16.07
C PHE A 60 -5.65 -1.88 -15.73
N ILE A 61 -5.57 -3.00 -15.00
CA ILE A 61 -4.27 -3.55 -14.53
C ILE A 61 -3.30 -3.83 -15.70
N PRO A 62 -3.69 -4.54 -16.78
CA PRO A 62 -2.82 -4.75 -17.92
C PRO A 62 -2.35 -3.46 -18.58
N GLN A 63 -3.24 -2.48 -18.78
CA GLN A 63 -2.89 -1.19 -19.37
C GLN A 63 -1.85 -0.43 -18.53
N LEU A 64 -1.99 -0.47 -17.20
CA LEU A 64 -1.00 0.12 -16.29
C LEU A 64 0.33 -0.60 -16.35
N CYS A 65 0.33 -1.93 -16.40
CA CYS A 65 1.54 -2.74 -16.57
C CYS A 65 2.24 -2.41 -17.88
N GLU A 66 1.52 -2.38 -19.01
CA GLU A 66 2.09 -2.07 -20.33
C GLU A 66 2.70 -0.66 -20.37
N LEU A 67 2.00 0.35 -19.83
CA LEU A 67 2.50 1.72 -19.76
C LEU A 67 3.82 1.79 -18.99
N LEU A 68 3.91 1.13 -17.85
CA LEU A 68 5.10 1.18 -16.99
C LEU A 68 6.24 0.29 -17.48
N GLU A 69 5.92 -0.84 -18.12
CA GLU A 69 6.88 -1.73 -18.75
C GLU A 69 7.61 -1.05 -19.92
N SER A 70 6.95 -0.11 -20.61
CA SER A 70 7.61 0.76 -21.62
C SER A 70 8.77 1.58 -21.06
N GLY A 71 8.75 1.90 -19.76
CA GLY A 71 9.84 2.55 -19.03
C GLY A 71 10.74 1.59 -18.26
N GLY A 72 10.54 0.28 -18.40
CA GLY A 72 11.29 -0.76 -17.68
C GLY A 72 10.82 -0.96 -16.22
N PHE A 73 9.68 -0.41 -15.83
CA PHE A 73 9.11 -0.59 -14.49
C PHE A 73 8.19 -1.81 -14.47
N LYS A 74 8.60 -2.86 -13.74
CA LYS A 74 7.77 -4.04 -13.53
C LYS A 74 6.99 -3.95 -12.22
N LEU A 75 5.68 -3.80 -12.31
CA LEU A 75 4.79 -3.90 -11.14
C LEU A 75 4.70 -5.35 -10.65
N THR A 76 4.71 -5.53 -9.34
CA THR A 76 4.66 -6.85 -8.69
C THR A 76 3.92 -6.75 -7.36
N LYS A 77 3.67 -7.90 -6.71
CA LYS A 77 2.98 -8.01 -5.42
C LYS A 77 1.56 -7.45 -5.44
N TRP A 78 0.82 -7.75 -6.51
CA TRP A 78 -0.57 -7.32 -6.63
C TRP A 78 -1.46 -7.89 -5.53
N MET A 79 -2.40 -7.07 -5.09
CA MET A 79 -3.38 -7.37 -4.06
C MET A 79 -4.69 -6.64 -4.36
N SER A 80 -5.83 -7.28 -4.05
CA SER A 80 -7.15 -6.70 -4.20
C SER A 80 -8.11 -7.31 -3.18
N ASN A 81 -9.12 -6.55 -2.78
CA ASN A 81 -10.24 -7.00 -1.97
C ASN A 81 -11.27 -7.84 -2.74
N LYS A 82 -11.08 -8.01 -4.05
CA LYS A 82 -11.92 -8.84 -4.92
C LYS A 82 -11.12 -10.02 -5.47
N HIS A 83 -11.62 -11.24 -5.21
CA HIS A 83 -10.99 -12.46 -5.70
C HIS A 83 -10.98 -12.51 -7.23
N GLU A 84 -12.03 -12.02 -7.87
CA GLU A 84 -12.18 -12.00 -9.33
C GLU A 84 -11.07 -11.17 -10.01
N VAL A 85 -10.62 -10.09 -9.36
CA VAL A 85 -9.50 -9.27 -9.85
C VAL A 85 -8.16 -9.99 -9.64
N LEU A 86 -8.00 -10.71 -8.52
CA LEU A 86 -6.80 -11.49 -8.27
C LEU A 86 -6.66 -12.65 -9.25
N GLU A 87 -7.76 -13.29 -9.61
CA GLU A 87 -7.81 -14.40 -10.57
C GLU A 87 -7.32 -13.99 -11.96
N SER A 88 -7.54 -12.75 -12.39
CA SER A 88 -7.05 -12.25 -13.67
C SER A 88 -5.54 -11.97 -13.69
N ILE A 89 -4.88 -11.92 -12.53
CA ILE A 89 -3.44 -11.61 -12.41
C ILE A 89 -2.64 -12.93 -12.29
N PRO A 90 -1.50 -13.10 -12.99
CA PRO A 90 -0.66 -14.29 -12.83
C PRO A 90 -0.16 -14.49 -11.39
N VAL A 91 -0.13 -15.74 -10.90
CA VAL A 91 0.25 -16.08 -9.51
C VAL A 91 1.62 -15.53 -9.12
N GLN A 92 2.56 -15.47 -10.06
CA GLN A 92 3.93 -14.99 -9.84
C GLN A 92 4.00 -13.48 -9.54
N GLU A 93 2.97 -12.73 -9.94
CA GLU A 93 2.90 -11.28 -9.77
C GLU A 93 2.06 -10.87 -8.56
N ARG A 94 1.35 -11.82 -7.91
CA ARG A 94 0.55 -11.59 -6.71
C ARG A 94 1.43 -11.43 -5.47
N ALA A 95 0.93 -10.74 -4.46
CA ALA A 95 1.59 -10.63 -3.17
C ALA A 95 1.73 -12.01 -2.49
N LYS A 96 2.79 -12.19 -1.68
CA LYS A 96 2.99 -13.43 -0.91
C LYS A 96 1.82 -13.64 0.05
N GLY A 97 1.33 -14.88 0.19
CA GLY A 97 0.16 -15.19 1.00
C GLY A 97 -1.17 -15.02 0.25
N VAL A 98 -1.16 -14.45 -0.96
CA VAL A 98 -2.26 -14.54 -1.93
C VAL A 98 -2.05 -15.78 -2.81
N GLU A 99 -1.89 -16.93 -2.17
CA GLU A 99 -1.96 -18.20 -2.88
C GLU A 99 -3.43 -18.56 -2.96
N VAL A 100 -4.00 -18.45 -4.17
CA VAL A 100 -5.36 -18.89 -4.43
C VAL A 100 -5.36 -20.41 -4.38
N ASN A 101 -5.30 -20.99 -3.18
CA ASN A 101 -5.96 -22.25 -2.94
C ASN A 101 -7.45 -21.93 -3.07
N LEU A 102 -8.02 -22.39 -4.17
CA LEU A 102 -9.43 -22.32 -4.60
C LEU A 102 -10.44 -22.87 -3.56
N SER A 103 -10.00 -23.10 -2.31
CA SER A 103 -10.78 -23.54 -1.16
C SER A 103 -10.84 -22.42 -0.11
N GLN A 104 -11.73 -21.45 -0.29
CA GLN A 104 -12.37 -20.69 0.80
C GLN A 104 -11.44 -20.13 1.90
N GLN A 105 -10.25 -19.64 1.58
CA GLN A 105 -9.42 -18.94 2.56
C GLN A 105 -9.66 -17.43 2.45
N ALA A 106 -9.99 -16.83 3.59
CA ALA A 106 -10.10 -15.39 3.79
C ALA A 106 -8.87 -14.67 3.24
N LEU A 107 -9.05 -13.47 2.66
CA LEU A 107 -7.91 -12.68 2.18
C LEU A 107 -7.02 -12.28 3.37
N PRO A 108 -5.69 -12.20 3.16
CA PRO A 108 -4.78 -11.92 4.26
C PRO A 108 -4.95 -10.49 4.79
N THR A 109 -4.53 -10.27 6.03
CA THR A 109 -4.24 -8.93 6.52
C THR A 109 -2.82 -8.56 6.12
N GLU A 110 -2.67 -7.47 5.38
CA GLU A 110 -1.37 -6.95 4.92
C GLU A 110 -1.04 -5.59 5.53
N ARG A 111 0.15 -5.06 5.21
CA ARG A 111 0.48 -3.67 5.52
C ARG A 111 0.43 -2.80 4.27
N ALA A 112 -0.42 -1.78 4.29
CA ALA A 112 -0.45 -0.71 3.30
C ALA A 112 0.16 0.54 3.93
N LEU A 113 1.30 1.03 3.39
CA LEU A 113 2.02 2.21 3.90
C LEU A 113 2.30 2.19 5.41
N GLY A 114 2.55 0.99 5.96
CA GLY A 114 2.86 0.77 7.37
C GLY A 114 1.65 0.60 8.29
N VAL A 115 0.42 0.79 7.81
CA VAL A 115 -0.82 0.50 8.56
C VAL A 115 -1.32 -0.90 8.19
N TYR A 116 -1.90 -1.64 9.13
CA TYR A 116 -2.50 -2.93 8.80
C TYR A 116 -3.80 -2.71 8.03
N TRP A 117 -4.03 -3.51 7.00
CA TRP A 117 -5.22 -3.48 6.16
C TRP A 117 -5.77 -4.90 6.06
N ASN A 118 -6.99 -5.10 6.57
CA ASN A 118 -7.76 -6.29 6.27
C ASN A 118 -8.32 -6.13 4.85
N VAL A 119 -7.75 -6.90 3.92
CA VAL A 119 -8.02 -6.77 2.49
C VAL A 119 -9.45 -7.22 2.18
N GLU A 120 -9.98 -8.24 2.85
CA GLU A 120 -11.32 -8.77 2.56
C GLU A 120 -12.43 -7.79 2.92
N GLU A 121 -12.34 -7.22 4.13
CA GLU A 121 -13.33 -6.28 4.65
C GLU A 121 -13.08 -4.84 4.19
N ASP A 122 -11.92 -4.58 3.55
CA ASP A 122 -11.45 -3.26 3.16
C ASP A 122 -11.40 -2.26 4.32
N VAL A 123 -10.82 -2.68 5.46
CA VAL A 123 -10.70 -1.86 6.67
C VAL A 123 -9.27 -1.76 7.17
N PHE A 124 -8.89 -0.58 7.64
CA PHE A 124 -7.64 -0.42 8.38
C PHE A 124 -7.77 -1.00 9.78
N CYS A 125 -6.75 -1.75 10.19
CA CYS A 125 -6.69 -2.44 11.47
C CYS A 125 -5.53 -1.93 12.31
N TYR A 126 -5.65 -2.09 13.63
CA TYR A 126 -4.59 -1.81 14.58
C TYR A 126 -4.28 -3.07 15.37
N LYS A 127 -3.06 -3.60 15.19
CA LYS A 127 -2.59 -4.72 16.02
C LYS A 127 -1.98 -4.19 17.31
N ILE A 128 -2.77 -4.17 18.37
CA ILE A 128 -2.31 -3.73 19.69
C ILE A 128 -1.80 -4.93 20.47
N ALA A 129 -0.49 -4.99 20.71
CA ALA A 129 0.08 -5.93 21.66
C ALA A 129 0.01 -5.33 23.06
N LEU A 130 -1.04 -5.68 23.82
CA LEU A 130 -1.16 -5.32 25.23
C LEU A 130 -0.07 -6.06 26.02
N LYS A 131 1.12 -5.46 26.10
CA LYS A 131 2.17 -5.95 27.00
C LYS A 131 1.83 -5.48 28.40
N GLU A 132 1.86 -6.38 29.37
CA GLU A 132 1.83 -5.99 30.77
C GLU A 132 3.03 -5.07 31.04
N LYS A 133 2.73 -3.80 31.26
CA LYS A 133 3.72 -2.78 31.61
C LYS A 133 3.41 -2.30 33.02
N PRO A 134 4.44 -1.99 33.83
CA PRO A 134 4.23 -1.37 35.13
C PRO A 134 3.38 -0.11 34.98
N LEU A 135 2.41 0.08 35.87
CA LEU A 135 1.51 1.24 35.93
C LEU A 135 2.26 2.52 36.30
N THR A 136 3.11 2.97 35.38
CA THR A 136 4.01 4.12 35.50
C THR A 136 3.82 5.00 34.27
N ARG A 137 4.13 6.30 34.38
CA ARG A 137 4.12 7.20 33.20
C ARG A 137 4.95 6.65 32.04
N ARG A 138 6.10 6.03 32.34
CA ARG A 138 6.96 5.35 31.34
C ARG A 138 6.26 4.14 30.68
N GLY A 139 5.51 3.37 31.45
CA GLY A 139 4.70 2.25 30.94
C GLY A 139 3.59 2.72 30.01
N ILE A 140 2.85 3.75 30.42
CA ILE A 140 1.78 4.37 29.61
C ILE A 140 2.35 4.94 28.31
N LEU A 141 3.45 5.70 28.37
CA LEU A 141 4.12 6.24 27.19
C LEU A 141 4.58 5.11 26.25
N SER A 142 5.19 4.06 26.79
CA SER A 142 5.62 2.91 25.99
C SER A 142 4.46 2.22 25.27
N MET A 143 3.27 2.15 25.87
CA MET A 143 2.08 1.59 25.23
C MET A 143 1.54 2.52 24.15
N VAL A 144 1.36 3.81 24.46
CA VAL A 144 0.88 4.82 23.51
C VAL A 144 1.79 4.91 22.28
N SER A 145 3.10 4.98 22.47
CA SER A 145 4.08 5.05 21.38
C SER A 145 4.20 3.75 20.58
N SER A 146 3.68 2.63 21.08
CA SER A 146 3.67 1.37 20.33
C SER A 146 2.59 1.31 19.24
N ILE A 147 1.60 2.20 19.31
CA ILE A 147 0.53 2.28 18.32
C ILE A 147 1.02 3.16 17.16
N PHE A 148 1.30 2.51 16.03
CA PHE A 148 1.65 3.20 14.79
C PHE A 148 0.38 3.74 14.12
N ASP A 149 0.17 5.05 14.18
CA ASP A 149 -0.99 5.74 13.63
C ASP A 149 -0.56 7.04 12.91
N PRO A 150 0.02 6.94 11.70
CA PRO A 150 0.52 8.10 10.97
C PRO A 150 -0.61 9.02 10.49
N LEU A 151 -1.83 8.49 10.30
CA LEU A 151 -2.99 9.24 9.79
C LEU A 151 -3.88 9.79 10.91
N GLY A 152 -3.67 9.35 12.15
CA GLY A 152 -4.39 9.83 13.32
C GLY A 152 -5.76 9.17 13.54
N PHE A 153 -6.09 8.05 12.89
CA PHE A 153 -7.41 7.41 13.06
C PHE A 153 -7.63 6.83 14.46
N ALA A 154 -6.57 6.39 15.12
CA ALA A 154 -6.62 5.91 16.51
C ALA A 154 -6.53 7.05 17.54
N SER A 155 -6.34 8.31 17.09
CA SER A 155 -6.22 9.47 17.98
C SER A 155 -7.33 9.60 19.02
N PRO A 156 -8.63 9.38 18.73
CA PRO A 156 -9.69 9.48 19.74
C PRO A 156 -9.48 8.54 20.94
N TYR A 157 -8.89 7.37 20.70
CA TYR A 157 -8.60 6.37 21.73
C TYR A 157 -7.30 6.68 22.47
N ILE A 158 -6.28 7.13 21.74
CA ILE A 158 -4.94 7.42 22.29
C ILE A 158 -4.92 8.73 23.09
N LEU A 159 -5.81 9.68 22.77
CA LEU A 159 -5.82 11.01 23.35
C LEU A 159 -5.96 10.98 24.88
N GLN A 160 -6.80 10.09 25.42
CA GLN A 160 -6.97 9.96 26.87
C GLN A 160 -5.68 9.54 27.56
N ALA A 161 -4.96 8.57 26.99
CA ALA A 161 -3.67 8.15 27.51
C ALA A 161 -2.60 9.25 27.38
N LYS A 162 -2.63 10.04 26.29
CA LYS A 162 -1.75 11.21 26.14
C LYS A 162 -2.01 12.31 27.17
N LYS A 163 -3.28 12.54 27.57
CA LYS A 163 -3.61 13.50 28.65
C LYS A 163 -2.97 13.11 29.98
N ILE A 164 -3.05 11.83 30.36
CA ILE A 164 -2.42 11.30 31.59
C ILE A 164 -0.89 11.52 31.60
N LEU A 165 -0.25 11.57 30.42
CA LEU A 165 1.19 11.82 30.29
C LEU A 165 1.56 13.31 30.35
N GLN A 166 0.61 14.21 30.11
CA GLN A 166 0.83 15.64 30.08
C GLN A 166 0.70 16.27 31.48
N GLU A 167 -0.12 15.71 32.35
CA GLU A 167 -0.14 15.94 33.80
C GLU A 167 1.13 15.36 34.45
#